data_AF-A0A812R8D1-F1
#
_entry.id   AF-A0A812R8D1-F1
#
_cell.length_a   1.000
_cell.length_b   1.000
_cell.length_c   1.000
_cell.angle_alpha   90.00
_cell.angle_beta   90.00
_cell.angle_gamma   90.00
#
_symmetry.space_group_name_H-M   'P 1'
#
loop_
_entity.id
_entity.type
_entity.pdbx_description
1 polymer ?
#
loop_
_entity_poly.entity_id
_entity_poly.type
_entity_poly.pdbx_seq_one_letter_code
_entity_poly.pdbx_strand_id
1 'polypeptide(L)'
;MEALVAVKCCVAKGELKKLLEQTQGGVPWVFQEVIEGGGEAVTPQMYTDIGQVTEFNYARQLAPNFLDEGKLRYLDSFGEKWGFISGNSASVFVDNHDTQRGEAALTYKSGSLYTLANIFMLAHPFGYPKVMSSYYFDEHDQGPPGQPVHSDGGLACGDGHPWVCEHRRPEIANMVAWRQSAGTSGLEAFVASDDGNGIVFCRGGAACVALNRGSGSWKLTAKFTLPAGKYRDVIRAADISACPVVEVRSNGSADIEVPSMSAVALHLGATESSSFIITV
;
A
#
# COMPACT_ATOMS: atom_id res chain seq x y z
N MET A 1 -3.21 -19.98 -10.83
CA MET A 1 -1.78 -20.30 -10.99
C MET A 1 -1.13 -19.02 -11.48
N GLU A 2 -0.51 -18.27 -10.58
CA GLU A 2 0.16 -17.00 -10.88
C GLU A 2 1.57 -17.35 -11.37
N ALA A 3 1.89 -17.06 -12.63
CA ALA A 3 3.26 -17.22 -13.12
C ALA A 3 3.89 -15.83 -13.20
N LEU A 4 4.76 -15.53 -12.24
CA LEU A 4 5.63 -14.37 -12.26
C LEU A 4 6.58 -14.48 -13.45
N VAL A 5 6.30 -13.78 -14.54
CA VAL A 5 7.28 -13.53 -15.60
C VAL A 5 7.71 -12.07 -15.51
N ALA A 6 8.67 -11.79 -14.61
CA ALA A 6 9.30 -10.48 -14.54
C ALA A 6 10.16 -10.29 -15.80
N VAL A 7 9.63 -9.57 -16.79
CA VAL A 7 10.42 -9.12 -17.94
C VAL A 7 11.06 -7.82 -17.51
N LYS A 8 12.29 -7.90 -17.00
CA LYS A 8 13.18 -6.75 -16.84
C LYS A 8 13.45 -6.19 -18.24
N CYS A 9 13.45 -4.85 -18.37
CA CYS A 9 13.73 -4.12 -19.60
C CYS A 9 14.76 -4.82 -20.52
N CYS A 10 14.57 -4.69 -21.85
CA CYS A 10 15.43 -5.16 -22.96
C CYS A 10 14.86 -6.29 -23.85
N VAL A 11 13.58 -6.63 -23.77
CA VAL A 11 12.92 -7.56 -24.73
C VAL A 11 11.94 -6.80 -25.60
N ALA A 12 11.99 -6.98 -26.93
CA ALA A 12 11.03 -6.33 -27.80
C ALA A 12 9.60 -6.83 -27.51
N LYS A 13 8.62 -5.91 -27.43
CA LYS A 13 7.20 -6.22 -27.19
C LYS A 13 6.67 -7.40 -28.02
N GLY A 14 6.99 -7.44 -29.31
CA GLY A 14 6.54 -8.48 -30.23
C GLY A 14 7.15 -9.85 -29.93
N GLU A 15 8.38 -9.90 -29.44
CA GLU A 15 9.04 -11.14 -29.01
C GLU A 15 8.42 -11.64 -27.70
N LEU A 16 8.15 -10.75 -26.74
CA LEU A 16 7.48 -11.11 -25.51
C LEU A 16 6.10 -11.73 -25.76
N LYS A 17 5.30 -11.15 -26.66
CA LYS A 17 4.00 -11.73 -27.04
C LYS A 17 4.15 -13.15 -27.58
N LYS A 18 5.10 -13.37 -28.50
CA LYS A 18 5.38 -14.71 -29.06
C LYS A 18 5.80 -15.71 -27.98
N LEU A 19 6.61 -15.29 -27.01
CA LEU A 19 7.04 -16.15 -25.88
C LEU A 19 5.85 -16.54 -25.01
N LEU A 20 4.97 -15.59 -24.67
CA LEU A 20 3.80 -15.86 -23.85
C LEU A 20 2.78 -16.78 -24.56
N GLU A 21 2.65 -16.69 -25.87
CA GLU A 21 1.82 -17.61 -26.67
C GLU A 21 2.31 -19.06 -26.62
N GLN A 22 3.57 -19.32 -26.25
CA GLN A 22 4.10 -20.69 -26.07
C GLN A 22 3.80 -21.29 -24.69
N THR A 23 3.16 -20.55 -23.78
CA THR A 23 2.86 -21.06 -22.44
C THR A 23 1.78 -22.15 -22.49
N GLN A 24 2.10 -23.32 -21.90
CA GLN A 24 1.15 -24.42 -21.81
C GLN A 24 0.07 -24.11 -20.78
N GLY A 25 -1.20 -24.35 -21.14
CA GLY A 25 -2.34 -24.05 -20.25
C GLY A 25 -2.91 -22.63 -20.40
N GLY A 26 -2.44 -21.86 -21.39
CA GLY A 26 -2.86 -20.49 -21.65
C GLY A 26 -1.95 -19.46 -20.99
N VAL A 27 -2.13 -18.19 -21.36
CA VAL A 27 -1.29 -17.09 -20.85
C VAL A 27 -1.58 -16.91 -19.35
N PRO A 28 -0.56 -17.06 -18.47
CA PRO A 28 -0.74 -16.84 -17.04
C PRO A 28 -0.97 -15.35 -16.75
N TRP A 29 -1.30 -15.03 -15.50
CA TRP A 29 -1.25 -13.62 -15.06
C TRP A 29 0.20 -13.14 -15.09
N VAL A 30 0.47 -12.05 -15.80
CA VAL A 30 1.82 -11.48 -16.02
C VAL A 30 1.85 -10.02 -15.60
N PHE A 31 2.94 -9.64 -14.94
CA PHE A 31 3.36 -8.24 -14.86
C PHE A 31 4.82 -8.09 -15.31
N GLN A 32 5.16 -6.93 -15.86
CA GLN A 32 6.41 -6.66 -16.54
C GLN A 32 7.18 -5.57 -15.79
N GLU A 33 8.48 -5.77 -15.58
CA GLU A 33 9.34 -4.79 -14.94
C GLU A 33 9.93 -3.84 -15.99
N VAL A 34 9.25 -2.72 -16.21
CA VAL A 34 9.71 -1.68 -17.14
C VAL A 34 9.96 -0.42 -16.31
N ILE A 35 11.23 -0.07 -16.17
CA ILE A 35 11.66 1.17 -15.53
C ILE A 35 11.81 2.20 -16.64
N GLU A 36 11.12 3.33 -16.50
CA GLU A 36 11.30 4.48 -17.38
C GLU A 36 12.19 5.52 -16.70
N GLY A 37 13.28 5.87 -17.37
CA GLY A 37 14.03 7.11 -17.17
C GLY A 37 13.52 8.24 -18.07
N GLY A 38 13.79 9.49 -17.69
CA GLY A 38 13.38 10.65 -18.48
C GLY A 38 14.01 10.64 -19.89
N GLY A 39 13.17 10.60 -20.92
CA GLY A 39 13.62 10.62 -22.32
C GLY A 39 14.03 9.27 -22.91
N GLU A 40 13.74 8.17 -22.22
CA GLU A 40 14.01 6.83 -22.74
C GLU A 40 13.07 6.48 -23.91
N ALA A 41 13.60 5.76 -24.91
CA ALA A 41 12.85 5.38 -26.11
C ALA A 41 11.88 4.21 -25.87
N VAL A 42 12.08 3.44 -24.79
CA VAL A 42 11.24 2.32 -24.39
C VAL A 42 10.45 2.75 -23.17
N THR A 43 9.12 2.77 -23.29
CA THR A 43 8.24 3.28 -22.23
C THR A 43 7.33 2.18 -21.67
N PRO A 44 6.83 2.30 -20.42
CA PRO A 44 5.92 1.34 -19.81
C PRO A 44 4.63 1.13 -20.61
N GLN A 45 4.11 2.20 -21.24
CA GLN A 45 2.87 2.19 -22.02
C GLN A 45 2.92 1.18 -23.17
N MET A 46 4.11 0.94 -23.73
CA MET A 46 4.31 -0.01 -24.83
C MET A 46 3.89 -1.44 -24.47
N TYR A 47 3.92 -1.79 -23.18
CA TYR A 47 3.73 -3.16 -22.67
C TYR A 47 2.37 -3.40 -21.98
N THR A 48 1.55 -2.35 -21.86
CA THR A 48 0.27 -2.39 -21.11
C THR A 48 -0.82 -3.28 -21.72
N ASP A 49 -0.69 -3.64 -23.00
CA ASP A 49 -1.59 -4.56 -23.70
C ASP A 49 -1.18 -6.04 -23.59
N ILE A 50 -0.05 -6.33 -22.95
CA ILE A 50 0.42 -7.70 -22.68
C ILE A 50 -0.01 -8.15 -21.28
N GLY A 51 0.06 -7.26 -20.31
CA GLY A 51 -0.19 -7.52 -18.90
C GLY A 51 0.07 -6.27 -18.08
N GLN A 52 0.13 -6.42 -16.76
CA GLN A 52 0.45 -5.28 -15.90
C GLN A 52 1.92 -4.86 -16.08
N VAL A 53 2.24 -3.62 -15.74
CA VAL A 53 3.59 -3.05 -15.83
C VAL A 53 3.89 -2.34 -14.52
N THR A 54 5.11 -2.47 -14.03
CA THR A 54 5.57 -1.75 -12.83
C THR A 54 5.53 -0.24 -13.05
N GLU A 55 4.72 0.47 -12.27
CA GLU A 55 4.65 1.94 -12.29
C GLU A 55 5.63 2.52 -11.28
N PHE A 56 6.90 2.63 -11.66
CA PHE A 56 7.96 3.16 -10.80
C PHE A 56 7.75 4.61 -10.38
N ASN A 57 7.01 5.41 -11.17
CA ASN A 57 6.71 6.78 -10.78
C ASN A 57 5.75 6.86 -9.59
N TYR A 58 5.00 5.78 -9.31
CA TYR A 58 4.18 5.68 -8.10
C TYR A 58 5.04 5.91 -6.84
N ALA A 59 6.08 5.11 -6.63
CA ALA A 59 6.97 5.24 -5.47
C ALA A 59 7.69 6.60 -5.45
N ARG A 60 8.24 7.00 -6.61
CA ARG A 60 9.03 8.24 -6.77
C ARG A 60 8.21 9.49 -6.44
N GLN A 61 6.93 9.52 -6.83
CA GLN A 61 6.05 10.66 -6.58
C GLN A 61 5.26 10.53 -5.27
N LEU A 62 5.04 9.33 -4.73
CA LEU A 62 4.42 9.14 -3.42
C LEU A 62 5.33 9.62 -2.30
N ALA A 63 6.59 9.20 -2.30
CA ALA A 63 7.49 9.39 -1.16
C ALA A 63 7.66 10.85 -0.70
N PRO A 64 7.86 11.85 -1.58
CA PRO A 64 7.96 13.25 -1.16
C PRO A 64 6.74 13.76 -0.39
N ASN A 65 5.55 13.21 -0.64
CA ASN A 65 4.33 13.63 0.05
C ASN A 65 4.26 13.14 1.51
N PHE A 66 5.02 12.09 1.86
CA PHE A 66 5.12 11.58 3.23
C PHE A 66 6.36 12.09 3.95
N LEU A 67 7.48 12.28 3.24
CA LEU A 67 8.72 12.81 3.81
C LEU A 67 8.53 14.26 4.27
N ASP A 68 7.99 15.10 3.40
CA ASP A 68 7.78 16.52 3.68
C ASP A 68 6.44 16.76 4.37
N GLU A 69 6.45 17.64 5.38
CA GLU A 69 5.23 18.06 6.06
C GLU A 69 4.31 18.84 5.14
N GLY A 70 3.01 18.70 5.39
CA GLY A 70 1.97 19.45 4.73
C GLY A 70 1.69 19.02 3.29
N LYS A 71 2.17 17.86 2.83
CA LYS A 71 2.01 17.45 1.44
C LYS A 71 0.96 16.37 1.19
N LEU A 72 0.40 15.73 2.23
CA LEU A 72 -0.66 14.74 2.04
C LEU A 72 -1.88 15.31 1.31
N ARG A 73 -2.15 16.61 1.45
CA ARG A 73 -3.25 17.32 0.77
C ARG A 73 -3.26 17.18 -0.76
N TYR A 74 -2.11 16.91 -1.39
CA TYR A 74 -2.00 16.81 -2.85
C TYR A 74 -2.43 15.43 -3.38
N LEU A 75 -2.68 14.46 -2.50
CA LEU A 75 -2.93 13.08 -2.89
C LEU A 75 -4.38 12.80 -3.33
N ASP A 76 -5.25 13.82 -3.39
CA ASP A 76 -6.65 13.70 -3.82
C ASP A 76 -6.80 13.19 -5.28
N SER A 77 -5.78 13.43 -6.09
CA SER A 77 -5.73 13.17 -7.52
C SER A 77 -4.61 12.21 -7.90
N PHE A 78 -3.94 11.61 -6.91
CA PHE A 78 -2.80 10.71 -7.11
C PHE A 78 -3.16 9.54 -8.04
N GLY A 79 -2.34 9.26 -9.05
CA GLY A 79 -2.67 8.25 -10.07
C GLY A 79 -2.49 8.76 -11.50
N GLU A 80 -3.42 8.41 -12.39
CA GLU A 80 -3.34 8.75 -13.82
C GLU A 80 -3.20 10.27 -14.09
N LYS A 81 -3.81 11.13 -13.25
CA LYS A 81 -3.68 12.59 -13.36
C LYS A 81 -2.25 13.09 -13.13
N TRP A 82 -1.40 12.27 -12.52
CA TRP A 82 0.02 12.55 -12.28
C TRP A 82 0.91 12.01 -13.42
N GLY A 83 0.30 11.55 -14.51
CA GLY A 83 0.99 11.04 -15.70
C GLY A 83 1.33 9.55 -15.64
N PHE A 84 0.81 8.82 -14.66
CA PHE A 84 1.00 7.38 -14.55
C PHE A 84 0.26 6.64 -15.67
N ILE A 85 0.68 5.42 -15.98
CA ILE A 85 -0.10 4.49 -16.79
C ILE A 85 -1.46 4.22 -16.14
N SER A 86 -2.39 3.64 -16.91
CA SER A 86 -3.70 3.35 -16.36
C SER A 86 -3.62 2.44 -15.13
N GLY A 87 -4.41 2.75 -14.10
CA GLY A 87 -4.42 2.00 -12.84
C GLY A 87 -4.74 0.52 -13.04
N ASN A 88 -5.50 0.15 -14.07
CA ASN A 88 -5.80 -1.26 -14.38
C ASN A 88 -4.59 -2.03 -14.95
N SER A 89 -3.64 -1.31 -15.54
CA SER A 89 -2.41 -1.86 -16.10
C SER A 89 -1.21 -1.69 -15.15
N ALA A 90 -1.37 -1.00 -14.03
CA ALA A 90 -0.26 -0.68 -13.12
C ALA A 90 -0.08 -1.74 -12.03
N SER A 91 1.14 -2.23 -11.87
CA SER A 91 1.61 -2.83 -10.63
C SER A 91 2.37 -1.77 -9.83
N VAL A 92 1.98 -1.56 -8.57
CA VAL A 92 2.50 -0.48 -7.72
C VAL A 92 3.11 -1.01 -6.44
N PHE A 93 4.03 -0.25 -5.87
CA PHE A 93 4.77 -0.59 -4.66
C PHE A 93 5.34 0.70 -4.06
N VAL A 94 5.65 0.71 -2.76
CA VAL A 94 6.37 1.81 -2.10
C VAL A 94 7.87 1.71 -2.39
N ASP A 95 8.39 0.48 -2.40
CA ASP A 95 9.75 0.10 -2.74
C ASP A 95 9.76 -1.32 -3.34
N ASN A 96 10.86 -1.72 -3.95
CA ASN A 96 11.10 -3.10 -4.36
C ASN A 96 12.52 -3.52 -3.95
N HIS A 97 12.86 -4.79 -4.20
CA HIS A 97 14.17 -5.35 -3.83
C HIS A 97 15.38 -4.60 -4.41
N ASP A 98 15.28 -4.05 -5.62
CA ASP A 98 16.33 -3.24 -6.25
C ASP A 98 16.37 -1.83 -5.63
N THR A 99 15.24 -1.13 -5.65
CA THR A 99 15.18 0.28 -5.26
C THR A 99 15.45 0.50 -3.77
N GLN A 100 15.09 -0.43 -2.90
CA GLN A 100 15.38 -0.32 -1.45
C GLN A 100 16.88 -0.38 -1.11
N ARG A 101 17.72 -0.81 -2.07
CA ARG A 101 19.19 -0.81 -1.99
C ARG A 101 19.82 0.33 -2.78
N GLY A 102 19.02 1.07 -3.55
CA GLY A 102 19.45 2.17 -4.40
C GLY A 102 18.67 3.46 -4.11
N GLU A 103 17.68 3.73 -4.95
CA GLU A 103 17.03 5.04 -5.05
C GLU A 103 15.70 5.21 -4.28
N ALA A 104 15.19 4.19 -3.59
CA ALA A 104 13.92 4.30 -2.86
C ALA A 104 14.05 5.26 -1.66
N ALA A 105 13.22 6.29 -1.66
CA ALA A 105 13.22 7.30 -0.59
C ALA A 105 12.48 6.82 0.69
N LEU A 106 11.63 5.80 0.58
CA LEU A 106 10.95 5.15 1.71
C LEU A 106 11.19 3.65 1.63
N THR A 107 11.69 3.06 2.71
CA THR A 107 11.88 1.60 2.88
C THR A 107 11.53 1.22 4.30
N TYR A 108 11.65 -0.06 4.68
CA TYR A 108 11.48 -0.48 6.08
C TYR A 108 12.35 0.31 7.08
N LYS A 109 13.47 0.89 6.63
CA LYS A 109 14.37 1.73 7.43
C LYS A 109 13.75 3.09 7.79
N SER A 110 12.69 3.51 7.11
CA SER A 110 12.00 4.80 7.33
C SER A 110 10.92 4.75 8.41
N GLY A 111 10.79 3.64 9.15
CA GLY A 111 9.89 3.52 10.31
C GLY A 111 8.43 3.83 9.96
N SER A 112 7.77 4.65 10.78
CA SER A 112 6.34 4.96 10.63
C SER A 112 5.98 5.65 9.31
N LEU A 113 6.91 6.37 8.67
CA LEU A 113 6.65 6.97 7.36
C LEU A 113 6.42 5.90 6.28
N TYR A 114 7.20 4.81 6.33
CA TYR A 114 7.00 3.68 5.42
C TYR A 114 5.69 2.95 5.68
N THR A 115 5.32 2.81 6.96
CA THR A 115 4.01 2.25 7.35
C THR A 115 2.86 3.10 6.80
N LEU A 116 2.91 4.43 6.99
CA LEU A 116 1.89 5.35 6.48
C LEU A 116 1.78 5.32 4.95
N ALA A 117 2.91 5.28 4.23
CA ALA A 117 2.90 5.18 2.78
C ALA A 117 2.27 3.86 2.29
N ASN A 118 2.52 2.74 2.99
CA ASN A 118 1.87 1.46 2.68
C ASN A 118 0.37 1.47 3.00
N ILE A 119 -0.06 2.06 4.12
CA ILE A 119 -1.48 2.24 4.44
C ILE A 119 -2.17 3.01 3.31
N PHE A 120 -1.57 4.12 2.86
CA PHE A 120 -2.12 4.89 1.74
C PHE A 120 -2.16 4.07 0.45
N MET A 121 -1.08 3.35 0.10
CA MET A 121 -1.04 2.50 -1.09
C MET A 121 -2.16 1.45 -1.10
N LEU A 122 -2.38 0.79 0.05
CA LEU A 122 -3.42 -0.22 0.19
C LEU A 122 -4.82 0.40 0.21
N ALA A 123 -4.97 1.61 0.75
CA ALA A 123 -6.26 2.29 0.80
C ALA A 123 -6.68 2.94 -0.54
N HIS A 124 -5.73 3.45 -1.31
CA HIS A 124 -5.95 4.21 -2.54
C HIS A 124 -6.38 3.30 -3.73
N PRO A 125 -7.37 3.67 -4.56
CA PRO A 125 -7.91 2.81 -5.63
C PRO A 125 -7.00 2.58 -6.85
N PHE A 126 -5.72 2.93 -6.78
CA PHE A 126 -4.83 2.89 -7.94
C PHE A 126 -3.95 1.64 -7.95
N GLY A 127 -3.86 0.97 -9.09
CA GLY A 127 -2.92 -0.13 -9.32
C GLY A 127 -3.23 -1.43 -8.59
N TYR A 128 -2.41 -2.43 -8.89
CA TYR A 128 -2.28 -3.67 -8.15
C TYR A 128 -1.09 -3.57 -7.17
N PRO A 129 -1.34 -3.33 -5.87
CA PRO A 129 -0.29 -3.07 -4.91
C PRO A 129 0.48 -4.33 -4.54
N LYS A 130 1.79 -4.19 -4.42
CA LYS A 130 2.72 -5.22 -3.93
C LYS A 130 3.40 -4.69 -2.67
N VAL A 131 3.13 -5.34 -1.55
CA VAL A 131 3.83 -5.07 -0.28
C VAL A 131 5.18 -5.77 -0.35
N MET A 132 6.25 -5.02 -0.11
CA MET A 132 7.58 -5.60 -0.02
C MET A 132 7.74 -6.35 1.30
N SER A 133 8.51 -7.44 1.29
CA SER A 133 8.88 -8.16 2.50
C SER A 133 10.37 -8.42 2.49
N SER A 134 11.09 -7.72 3.35
CA SER A 134 12.55 -7.62 3.32
C SER A 134 13.20 -8.46 4.42
N TYR A 135 14.52 -8.56 4.33
CA TYR A 135 15.41 -8.90 5.43
C TYR A 135 16.26 -7.67 5.78
N TYR A 136 16.78 -7.60 7.01
CA TYR A 136 17.65 -6.50 7.40
C TYR A 136 19.01 -6.64 6.70
N PHE A 137 19.49 -5.55 6.12
CA PHE A 137 20.79 -5.48 5.44
C PHE A 137 21.44 -4.12 5.67
N ASP A 138 22.77 -4.11 5.74
CA ASP A 138 23.60 -2.92 5.89
C ASP A 138 24.31 -2.56 4.59
N GLU A 139 24.66 -3.57 3.79
CA GLU A 139 25.38 -3.40 2.52
C GLU A 139 24.50 -3.68 1.30
N HIS A 140 24.84 -3.05 0.17
CA HIS A 140 24.13 -3.19 -1.09
C HIS A 140 24.02 -4.65 -1.55
N ASP A 141 25.15 -5.37 -1.55
CA ASP A 141 25.25 -6.74 -2.07
C ASP A 141 25.02 -7.82 -1.00
N GLN A 142 24.53 -7.43 0.19
CA GLN A 142 24.31 -8.38 1.27
C GLN A 142 23.17 -9.36 0.93
N GLY A 143 23.52 -10.65 0.90
CA GLY A 143 22.58 -11.75 0.73
C GLY A 143 21.62 -11.91 1.92
N PRO A 144 20.61 -12.79 1.77
CA PRO A 144 19.63 -13.03 2.82
C PRO A 144 20.25 -13.69 4.06
N PRO A 145 19.59 -13.61 5.22
CA PRO A 145 19.99 -14.29 6.44
C PRO A 145 20.07 -15.82 6.24
N GLY A 146 21.05 -16.46 6.89
CA GLY A 146 21.17 -17.92 6.88
C GLY A 146 20.10 -18.65 7.70
N GLN A 147 19.37 -17.94 8.56
CA GLN A 147 18.28 -18.49 9.38
C GLN A 147 16.94 -18.40 8.62
N PRO A 148 16.15 -19.48 8.54
CA PRO A 148 14.82 -19.44 7.93
C PRO A 148 13.84 -18.59 8.76
N VAL A 149 12.79 -18.06 8.11
CA VAL A 149 11.72 -17.29 8.77
C VAL A 149 11.03 -18.09 9.87
N HIS A 150 10.76 -19.37 9.59
CA HIS A 150 10.22 -20.32 10.55
C HIS A 150 11.30 -21.31 10.94
N SER A 151 11.64 -21.33 12.23
CA SER A 151 12.61 -22.25 12.81
C SER A 151 12.03 -22.87 14.08
N ASP A 152 12.71 -23.88 14.63
CA ASP A 152 12.30 -24.49 15.91
C ASP A 152 12.22 -23.47 17.06
N GLY A 153 12.95 -22.36 16.95
CA GLY A 153 12.91 -21.22 17.88
C GLY A 153 11.73 -20.26 17.69
N GLY A 154 10.80 -20.57 16.77
CA GLY A 154 9.64 -19.74 16.45
C GLY A 154 9.83 -18.86 15.21
N LEU A 155 9.04 -17.79 15.15
CA LEU A 155 9.00 -16.84 14.04
C LEU A 155 10.15 -15.84 14.15
N ALA A 156 11.04 -15.80 13.16
CA ALA A 156 12.19 -14.90 13.11
C ALA A 156 11.86 -13.59 12.38
N CYS A 157 10.78 -12.91 12.76
CA CYS A 157 10.27 -11.70 12.10
C CYS A 157 10.23 -10.49 13.04
N GLY A 158 10.54 -9.30 12.50
CA GLY A 158 10.41 -8.02 13.18
C GLY A 158 11.71 -7.55 13.85
N ASP A 159 11.60 -6.54 14.70
CA ASP A 159 12.76 -5.92 15.32
C ASP A 159 13.56 -6.90 16.18
N GLY A 160 14.88 -6.90 16.01
CA GLY A 160 15.78 -7.86 16.66
C GLY A 160 15.86 -9.23 15.97
N HIS A 161 15.15 -9.41 14.85
CA HIS A 161 15.20 -10.63 14.04
C HIS A 161 15.82 -10.37 12.66
N PRO A 162 16.29 -11.44 11.97
CA PRO A 162 16.90 -11.30 10.64
C PRO A 162 15.92 -10.87 9.53
N TRP A 163 14.63 -11.18 9.66
CA TRP A 163 13.62 -10.86 8.66
C TRP A 163 12.76 -9.69 9.12
N VAL A 164 12.54 -8.71 8.24
CA VAL A 164 11.75 -7.52 8.55
C VAL A 164 10.27 -7.86 8.62
N CYS A 165 9.78 -8.65 7.66
CA CYS A 165 8.39 -9.12 7.59
C CYS A 165 7.35 -7.99 7.63
N GLU A 166 7.53 -6.94 6.81
CA GLU A 166 6.62 -5.79 6.72
C GLU A 166 5.17 -6.22 6.46
N HIS A 167 4.96 -7.28 5.68
CA HIS A 167 3.65 -7.89 5.42
C HIS A 167 2.92 -8.41 6.68
N ARG A 168 3.63 -8.58 7.80
CA ARG A 168 3.07 -9.03 9.10
C ARG A 168 2.82 -7.88 10.08
N ARG A 169 3.29 -6.66 9.77
CA ARG A 169 3.01 -5.49 10.61
C ARG A 169 1.49 -5.27 10.62
N PRO A 170 0.82 -5.24 11.79
CA PRO A 170 -0.63 -5.18 11.85
C PRO A 170 -1.23 -4.04 11.02
N GLU A 171 -0.57 -2.88 11.02
CA GLU A 171 -0.95 -1.69 10.29
C GLU A 171 -0.98 -1.90 8.77
N ILE A 172 -0.14 -2.79 8.23
CA ILE A 172 -0.06 -3.11 6.81
C ILE A 172 -0.93 -4.32 6.49
N ALA A 173 -0.81 -5.39 7.29
CA ALA A 173 -1.56 -6.63 7.13
C ALA A 173 -3.07 -6.38 7.14
N ASN A 174 -3.56 -5.60 8.10
CA ASN A 174 -4.98 -5.32 8.25
C ASN A 174 -5.55 -4.50 7.09
N MET A 175 -4.70 -3.72 6.43
CA MET A 175 -5.08 -2.94 5.26
C MET A 175 -5.31 -3.81 4.00
N VAL A 176 -4.89 -5.07 3.99
CA VAL A 176 -5.24 -6.03 2.93
C VAL A 176 -6.74 -6.36 2.99
N ALA A 177 -7.24 -6.72 4.18
CA ALA A 177 -8.67 -6.97 4.39
C ALA A 177 -9.50 -5.69 4.21
N TRP A 178 -8.97 -4.55 4.66
CA TRP A 178 -9.58 -3.23 4.40
C TRP A 178 -9.73 -2.99 2.89
N ARG A 179 -8.68 -3.22 2.09
CA ARG A 179 -8.71 -3.04 0.63
C ARG A 179 -9.70 -3.99 -0.04
N GLN A 180 -9.78 -5.24 0.41
CA GLN A 180 -10.78 -6.20 -0.07
C GLN A 180 -12.20 -5.70 0.23
N SER A 181 -12.45 -5.18 1.43
CA SER A 181 -13.74 -4.61 1.82
C SER A 181 -14.11 -3.39 0.98
N ALA A 182 -13.13 -2.56 0.62
CA ALA A 182 -13.33 -1.39 -0.25
C ALA A 182 -13.66 -1.76 -1.71
N GLY A 183 -13.22 -2.93 -2.17
CA GLY A 183 -13.44 -3.42 -3.53
C GLY A 183 -12.95 -2.44 -4.61
N THR A 184 -13.77 -2.26 -5.65
CA THR A 184 -13.46 -1.41 -6.81
C THR A 184 -13.97 0.03 -6.69
N SER A 185 -14.54 0.43 -5.55
CA SER A 185 -15.09 1.78 -5.37
C SER A 185 -14.03 2.86 -5.60
N GLY A 186 -14.41 4.04 -6.11
CA GLY A 186 -13.48 5.15 -6.30
C GLY A 186 -13.06 5.81 -4.97
N LEU A 187 -12.21 6.84 -5.07
CA LEU A 187 -11.89 7.73 -3.96
C LEU A 187 -13.04 8.72 -3.75
N GLU A 188 -13.55 8.83 -2.53
CA GLU A 188 -14.65 9.74 -2.15
C GLU A 188 -14.33 10.46 -0.84
N ALA A 189 -15.03 11.57 -0.58
CA ALA A 189 -14.97 12.31 0.68
C ALA A 189 -13.53 12.67 1.13
N PHE A 190 -12.66 13.01 0.17
CA PHE A 190 -11.29 13.42 0.48
C PHE A 190 -11.28 14.79 1.18
N VAL A 191 -10.66 14.86 2.36
CA VAL A 191 -10.49 16.08 3.16
C VAL A 191 -9.07 16.10 3.71
N ALA A 192 -8.39 17.24 3.63
CA ALA A 192 -7.10 17.45 4.26
C ALA A 192 -7.23 18.30 5.53
N SER A 193 -6.32 18.13 6.49
CA SER A 193 -6.13 19.08 7.59
C SER A 193 -5.61 20.42 7.06
N ASP A 194 -5.80 21.49 7.84
CA ASP A 194 -5.36 22.84 7.46
C ASP A 194 -3.84 22.91 7.20
N ASP A 195 -3.05 22.25 8.06
CA ASP A 195 -1.59 22.16 7.89
C ASP A 195 -1.18 21.20 6.75
N GLY A 196 -2.09 20.36 6.26
CA GLY A 196 -1.90 19.38 5.19
C GLY A 196 -1.16 18.12 5.60
N ASN A 197 -0.94 17.92 6.91
CA ASN A 197 -0.30 16.73 7.47
C ASN A 197 -1.28 15.57 7.69
N GLY A 198 -2.58 15.86 7.69
CA GLY A 198 -3.65 14.89 7.85
C GLY A 198 -4.52 14.81 6.60
N ILE A 199 -4.98 13.61 6.28
CA ILE A 199 -6.00 13.38 5.23
C ILE A 199 -7.04 12.36 5.70
N VAL A 200 -8.27 12.53 5.24
CA VAL A 200 -9.37 11.57 5.36
C VAL A 200 -9.88 11.28 3.96
N PHE A 201 -10.21 10.03 3.68
CA PHE A 201 -11.00 9.67 2.51
C PHE A 201 -11.73 8.35 2.72
N CYS A 202 -12.67 8.07 1.82
CA CYS A 202 -13.43 6.83 1.78
C CYS A 202 -13.37 6.18 0.40
N ARG A 203 -13.77 4.91 0.37
CA ARG A 203 -13.92 4.07 -0.81
C ARG A 203 -15.37 3.60 -0.87
N GLY A 204 -16.21 4.39 -1.53
CA GLY A 204 -17.66 4.22 -1.50
C GLY A 204 -18.20 4.16 -0.07
N GLY A 205 -19.28 3.43 0.17
CA GLY A 205 -19.83 3.22 1.51
C GLY A 205 -19.21 2.07 2.31
N ALA A 206 -18.05 1.54 1.89
CA ALA A 206 -17.53 0.27 2.40
C ALA A 206 -16.32 0.40 3.33
N ALA A 207 -15.49 1.43 3.13
CA ALA A 207 -14.26 1.61 3.89
C ALA A 207 -13.82 3.08 3.92
N CYS A 208 -13.32 3.55 5.06
CA CYS A 208 -12.79 4.90 5.25
C CYS A 208 -11.49 4.86 6.03
N VAL A 209 -10.59 5.81 5.77
CA VAL A 209 -9.30 5.93 6.44
C VAL A 209 -8.97 7.40 6.71
N ALA A 210 -8.32 7.65 7.84
CA ALA A 210 -7.70 8.91 8.19
C ALA A 210 -6.21 8.67 8.46
N LEU A 211 -5.32 9.46 7.86
CA LEU A 211 -3.87 9.40 8.10
C LEU A 211 -3.40 10.72 8.71
N ASN A 212 -2.40 10.64 9.58
CA ASN A 212 -1.74 11.81 10.17
C ASN A 212 -0.22 11.61 10.17
N ARG A 213 0.47 12.35 9.31
CA ARG A 213 1.94 12.44 9.27
C ARG A 213 2.49 13.49 10.24
N GLY A 214 1.63 14.32 10.81
CA GLY A 214 2.02 15.39 11.73
C GLY A 214 2.69 14.85 13.00
N SER A 215 3.46 15.72 13.65
CA SER A 215 4.15 15.42 14.92
C SER A 215 3.22 15.40 16.14
N GLY A 216 2.02 15.98 16.04
CA GLY A 216 0.98 15.98 17.06
C GLY A 216 -0.25 15.14 16.69
N SER A 217 -1.10 14.85 17.68
CA SER A 217 -2.40 14.20 17.45
C SER A 217 -3.35 15.12 16.68
N TRP A 218 -4.07 14.56 15.70
CA TRP A 218 -5.09 15.26 14.93
C TRP A 218 -6.48 14.84 15.38
N LYS A 219 -7.22 15.75 16.02
CA LYS A 219 -8.60 15.54 16.46
C LYS A 219 -9.55 16.20 15.48
N LEU A 220 -10.57 15.46 15.05
CA LEU A 220 -11.56 15.95 14.09
C LEU A 220 -12.89 15.21 14.20
N THR A 221 -13.94 15.87 13.73
CA THR A 221 -15.21 15.22 13.36
C THR A 221 -15.14 14.87 11.88
N ALA A 222 -14.73 13.64 11.57
CA ALA A 222 -14.66 13.14 10.20
C ALA A 222 -16.07 12.95 9.62
N LYS A 223 -16.21 13.15 8.31
CA LYS A 223 -17.44 12.86 7.57
C LYS A 223 -17.25 11.62 6.71
N PHE A 224 -17.54 10.47 7.28
CA PHE A 224 -17.43 9.19 6.59
C PHE A 224 -18.67 8.89 5.76
N THR A 225 -18.47 8.11 4.69
CA THR A 225 -19.53 7.55 3.85
C THR A 225 -20.00 6.18 4.34
N LEU A 226 -19.38 5.65 5.39
CA LEU A 226 -19.80 4.40 6.05
C LEU A 226 -21.22 4.53 6.62
N PRO A 227 -22.04 3.46 6.59
CA PRO A 227 -23.30 3.40 7.31
C PRO A 227 -23.09 3.63 8.80
N ALA A 228 -24.14 4.16 9.46
CA ALA A 228 -24.14 4.31 10.90
C ALA A 228 -23.90 2.99 11.61
N GLY A 229 -23.04 3.01 12.62
CA GLY A 229 -22.62 1.80 13.32
C GLY A 229 -21.33 2.00 14.08
N LYS A 230 -20.83 0.91 14.65
CA LYS A 230 -19.60 0.87 15.43
C LYS A 230 -18.58 -0.03 14.75
N TYR A 231 -17.41 0.54 14.49
CA TYR A 231 -16.35 -0.10 13.72
C TYR A 231 -15.05 -0.11 14.51
N ARG A 232 -14.23 -1.14 14.32
CA ARG A 232 -12.90 -1.24 14.93
C ARG A 232 -11.91 -0.45 14.10
N ASP A 233 -11.05 0.33 14.75
CA ASP A 233 -9.88 0.91 14.10
C ASP A 233 -8.84 -0.18 13.86
N VAL A 234 -8.80 -0.70 12.64
CA VAL A 234 -7.98 -1.86 12.29
C VAL A 234 -6.48 -1.55 12.28
N ILE A 235 -6.04 -0.31 12.52
CA ILE A 235 -4.61 0.03 12.57
C ILE A 235 -3.98 -0.37 13.92
N ARG A 236 -4.76 -0.56 14.99
CA ARG A 236 -4.20 -0.55 16.36
C ARG A 236 -3.63 -1.86 16.87
N ALA A 237 -4.07 -3.00 16.35
CA ALA A 237 -3.63 -4.30 16.85
C ALA A 237 -3.82 -5.39 15.79
N ALA A 238 -3.08 -6.49 15.93
CA ALA A 238 -3.27 -7.70 15.12
C ALA A 238 -4.60 -8.40 15.43
N ASP A 239 -5.00 -8.39 16.71
CA ASP A 239 -6.31 -8.85 17.15
C ASP A 239 -7.30 -7.70 17.06
N ILE A 240 -8.22 -7.78 16.09
CA ILE A 240 -9.22 -6.75 15.83
C ILE A 240 -10.17 -6.55 17.02
N SER A 241 -10.34 -7.56 17.89
CA SER A 241 -11.18 -7.41 19.09
C SER A 241 -10.57 -6.48 20.14
N ALA A 242 -9.24 -6.29 20.12
CA ALA A 242 -8.50 -5.37 20.97
C ALA A 242 -8.45 -3.94 20.41
N CYS A 243 -8.82 -3.74 19.14
CA CYS A 243 -8.85 -2.42 18.52
C CYS A 243 -9.94 -1.51 19.14
N PRO A 244 -9.67 -0.20 19.29
CA PRO A 244 -10.66 0.74 19.77
C PRO A 244 -11.83 0.84 18.78
N VAL A 245 -13.00 1.18 19.31
CA VAL A 245 -14.24 1.32 18.55
C VAL A 245 -14.47 2.78 18.20
N VAL A 246 -14.80 3.04 16.94
CA VAL A 246 -15.27 4.33 16.43
C VAL A 246 -16.74 4.21 16.07
N GLU A 247 -17.55 5.15 16.58
CA GLU A 247 -18.98 5.24 16.26
C GLU A 247 -19.20 6.22 15.09
N VAL A 248 -19.78 5.70 14.01
CA VAL A 248 -20.28 6.49 12.87
C VAL A 248 -21.76 6.75 13.11
N ARG A 249 -22.14 8.02 13.20
CA ARG A 249 -23.52 8.45 13.47
C ARG A 249 -24.40 8.31 12.23
N SER A 250 -25.72 8.45 12.40
CA SER A 250 -26.73 8.40 11.32
C SER A 250 -26.45 9.33 10.15
N ASN A 251 -25.78 10.45 10.40
CA ASN A 251 -25.40 11.41 9.37
C ASN A 251 -24.02 11.13 8.75
N GLY A 252 -23.29 10.07 9.14
CA GLY A 252 -21.94 9.75 8.69
C GLY A 252 -20.81 10.43 9.48
N SER A 253 -21.12 11.27 10.47
CA SER A 253 -20.11 11.94 11.29
C SER A 253 -19.54 11.02 12.37
N ALA A 254 -18.22 11.05 12.56
CA ALA A 254 -17.52 10.33 13.63
C ALA A 254 -16.44 11.22 14.25
N ASP A 255 -16.36 11.25 15.57
CA ASP A 255 -15.27 11.96 16.26
C ASP A 255 -14.09 11.00 16.42
N ILE A 256 -12.94 11.39 15.90
CA ILE A 256 -11.73 10.57 15.93
C ILE A 256 -10.52 11.40 16.34
N GLU A 257 -9.55 10.70 16.93
CA GLU A 257 -8.21 11.22 17.19
C GLU A 257 -7.22 10.32 16.46
N VAL A 258 -6.53 10.89 15.47
CA VAL A 258 -5.46 10.23 14.73
C VAL A 258 -4.14 10.62 15.39
N PRO A 259 -3.44 9.69 16.08
CA PRO A 259 -2.15 10.00 16.71
C PRO A 259 -1.14 10.52 15.69
N SER A 260 -0.07 11.12 16.19
CA SER A 260 1.07 11.49 15.34
C SER A 260 1.65 10.26 14.66
N MET A 261 2.08 10.44 13.40
CA MET A 261 2.68 9.38 12.57
C MET A 261 1.84 8.08 12.52
N SER A 262 0.51 8.20 12.46
CA SER A 262 -0.41 7.07 12.56
C SER A 262 -1.66 7.26 11.69
N ALA A 263 -2.57 6.29 11.75
CA ALA A 263 -3.81 6.28 11.00
C ALA A 263 -4.97 5.71 11.82
N VAL A 264 -6.19 5.96 11.35
CA VAL A 264 -7.44 5.30 11.78
C VAL A 264 -8.08 4.72 10.53
N ALA A 265 -8.37 3.42 10.50
CA ALA A 265 -8.98 2.77 9.33
C ALA A 265 -10.19 1.91 9.74
N LEU A 266 -11.32 2.16 9.08
CA LEU A 266 -12.61 1.52 9.35
C LEU A 266 -13.15 0.88 8.07
N HIS A 267 -13.80 -0.28 8.17
CA HIS A 267 -14.48 -0.91 7.04
C HIS A 267 -15.61 -1.84 7.49
N LEU A 268 -16.53 -2.19 6.57
CA LEU A 268 -17.71 -3.01 6.85
C LEU A 268 -17.41 -4.41 7.41
N GLY A 269 -16.22 -4.94 7.12
CA GLY A 269 -15.76 -6.24 7.62
C GLY A 269 -15.20 -6.22 9.05
N ALA A 270 -15.07 -5.06 9.69
CA ALA A 270 -14.51 -4.91 11.03
C ALA A 270 -15.43 -4.09 11.95
N THR A 271 -16.60 -4.64 12.26
CA THR A 271 -17.55 -4.07 13.23
C THR A 271 -17.16 -4.36 14.68
N GLU A 272 -17.79 -3.70 15.66
CA GLU A 272 -17.56 -3.96 17.10
C GLU A 272 -17.69 -5.46 17.48
N SER A 273 -18.60 -6.18 16.81
CA SER A 273 -18.87 -7.61 17.02
C SER A 273 -17.91 -8.54 16.26
N SER A 274 -16.97 -8.01 15.48
CA SER A 274 -16.03 -8.82 14.71
C SER A 274 -14.95 -9.38 15.63
N SER A 275 -14.65 -10.68 15.47
CA SER A 275 -13.59 -11.37 16.20
C SER A 275 -12.76 -12.21 15.23
N PHE A 276 -11.62 -11.68 14.82
CA PHE A 276 -10.62 -12.43 14.06
C PHE A 276 -9.23 -11.85 14.32
N ILE A 277 -8.24 -12.73 14.24
CA ILE A 277 -6.82 -12.35 14.25
C ILE A 277 -6.36 -12.43 12.80
N ILE A 278 -5.75 -11.37 12.29
CA ILE A 278 -5.10 -11.44 10.99
C ILE A 278 -3.77 -12.16 11.17
N THR A 279 -3.75 -13.44 10.77
CA THR A 279 -2.52 -14.22 10.61
C THR A 279 -2.13 -14.18 9.14
N VAL A 280 -1.14 -13.36 8.81
CA VAL A 280 -0.38 -13.47 7.55
C VAL A 280 0.77 -14.43 7.75
#